data_AF-A0A971LH03-F1
#
_entry.id   AF-A0A971LH03-F1
#
_cell.length_a   1.000
_cell.length_b   1.000
_cell.length_c   1.000
_cell.angle_alpha   90.00
_cell.angle_beta   90.00
_cell.angle_gamma   90.00
#
_symmetry.space_group_name_H-M   'P 1'
#
loop_
_entity.id
_entity.type
_entity.pdbx_description
1 polymer ?
#
loop_
_entity_poly.entity_id
_entity_poly.type
_entity_poly.pdbx_seq_one_letter_code
_entity_poly.pdbx_strand_id
1 'polypeptide(L)' 'MLEGWLVVNRFLRSDKFSELYDWLLKAARDSNIELRLIHNDALLIDLQDGPIKMDHPAFCLFWDKDI' A
#
# COMPACT_ATOMS: atom_id res chain seq x y z
N MET A 1 15.60 3.75 7.12
CA MET A 1 14.41 4.43 6.56
C MET A 1 13.22 3.59 6.98
N LEU A 2 12.12 4.17 7.44
CA LEU A 2 10.94 3.39 7.86
C LEU A 2 10.21 2.92 6.60
N GLU A 3 9.97 1.62 6.46
CA GLU A 3 9.25 1.06 5.30
C GLU A 3 7.77 0.85 5.61
N GLY A 4 6.90 1.39 4.75
CA GLY A 4 5.46 1.26 4.86
C GLY A 4 4.82 0.91 3.52
N TRP A 5 3.62 0.35 3.56
CA TRP A 5 2.85 0.07 2.36
C TRP A 5 1.64 0.99 2.24
N LEU A 6 1.44 1.58 1.08
CA LEU A 6 0.19 2.21 0.67
C LEU A 6 -0.62 1.17 -0.11
N VAL A 7 -1.64 0.61 0.52
CA VAL A 7 -2.49 -0.41 -0.07
C VAL A 7 -3.68 0.26 -0.75
N VAL A 8 -3.82 0.10 -2.07
CA VAL A 8 -4.90 0.69 -2.87
C VAL A 8 -5.72 -0.37 -3.59
N ASN A 9 -6.96 -0.05 -3.95
CA ASN A 9 -7.80 -0.96 -4.72
C ASN A 9 -7.33 -1.03 -6.18
N ARG A 10 -7.03 -2.24 -6.70
CA ARG A 10 -6.65 -2.40 -8.13
C ARG A 10 -7.73 -1.92 -9.10
N PHE A 11 -9.00 -2.04 -8.69
CA PHE A 11 -10.15 -1.85 -9.57
C PHE A 11 -10.60 -0.39 -9.65
N LEU A 12 -10.13 0.49 -8.76
CA LEU A 12 -10.43 1.91 -8.78
C LEU A 12 -9.34 2.66 -9.55
N ARG A 13 -9.56 2.75 -10.87
CA ARG A 13 -8.67 3.41 -11.83
C ARG A 13 -9.31 4.70 -12.31
N SER A 14 -9.15 5.78 -11.55
CA SER A 14 -9.45 7.13 -12.04
C SER A 14 -8.23 8.02 -11.84
N ASP A 15 -8.03 8.98 -12.74
CA ASP A 15 -6.87 9.89 -12.71
C ASP A 15 -6.81 10.69 -11.39
N LYS A 16 -7.97 10.97 -10.80
CA LYS A 16 -8.10 11.62 -9.48
C LYS A 16 -7.48 10.79 -8.36
N PHE A 17 -7.53 9.46 -8.45
CA PHE A 17 -6.93 8.60 -7.43
C PHE A 17 -5.42 8.51 -7.56
N SER A 18 -4.89 8.47 -8.80
CA SER A 18 -3.43 8.49 -9.00
C SER A 18 -2.76 9.74 -8.42
N GLU A 19 -3.38 10.91 -8.59
CA GLU A 19 -2.84 12.16 -8.00
C GLU A 19 -2.76 12.10 -6.47
N LEU A 20 -3.78 11.53 -5.82
CA LEU A 20 -3.78 11.33 -4.36
C LEU A 20 -2.67 10.38 -3.92
N TYR A 21 -2.43 9.31 -4.68
CA TYR A 21 -1.35 8.35 -4.39
C TYR A 21 0.01 9.05 -4.49
N ASP A 22 0.22 9.87 -5.51
CA ASP A 22 1.46 10.63 -5.70
C ASP A 22 1.71 11.63 -4.55
N TRP A 23 0.66 12.30 -4.06
CA TRP A 23 0.79 13.19 -2.89
C TRP A 23 1.16 12.43 -1.62
N LEU A 24 0.56 11.27 -1.37
CA LEU A 24 0.90 10.42 -0.22
C LEU A 24 2.34 9.89 -0.31
N LEU A 25 2.75 9.42 -1.49
CA LEU A 25 4.13 8.97 -1.74
C LEU A 25 5.13 10.10 -1.55
N LYS A 26 4.81 11.31 -2.00
CA LYS A 26 5.65 12.50 -1.79
C LYS A 26 5.76 12.86 -0.31
N ALA A 27 4.65 12.93 0.42
CA ALA A 27 4.63 13.26 1.84
C ALA A 27 5.45 12.25 2.68
N ALA A 28 5.39 10.96 2.31
CA ALA A 28 6.21 9.93 2.94
C ALA A 28 7.71 10.14 2.68
N ARG A 29 8.10 10.43 1.44
CA ARG A 29 9.50 10.74 1.09
C ARG A 29 10.02 11.94 1.87
N ASP A 30 9.23 13.02 1.95
CA ASP A 30 9.57 14.23 2.71
C ASP A 30 9.71 13.94 4.22
N SER A 31 9.07 12.87 4.71
CA SER A 31 9.14 12.38 6.09
C SER A 31 10.18 11.27 6.30
N ASN A 32 11.05 11.01 5.32
CA ASN A 32 12.06 9.95 5.35
C ASN A 32 11.48 8.53 5.55
N ILE A 33 10.33 8.28 4.91
CA ILE A 33 9.62 7.00 4.88
C ILE A 33 9.65 6.44 3.45
N GLU A 34 10.01 5.17 3.30
CA GLU A 34 9.83 4.43 2.05
C GLU A 34 8.40 3.89 1.98
N LEU A 35 7.52 4.61 1.30
CA LEU A 35 6.16 4.17 1.08
C LEU A 35 6.06 3.46 -0.27
N ARG A 36 5.67 2.18 -0.25
CA ARG A 36 5.48 1.35 -1.46
C ARG A 36 4.01 1.23 -1.81
N LEU A 37 3.66 1.51 -3.06
CA LEU A 37 2.30 1.31 -3.55
C LEU A 37 2.05 -0.18 -3.80
N ILE A 38 1.08 -0.76 -3.10
CA ILE A 38 0.68 -2.16 -3.21
C ILE A 38 -0.79 -2.24 -3.58
N HIS A 39 -1.14 -3.09 -4.54
CA HIS A 39 -2.54 -3.35 -4.85
C HIS A 39 -3.13 -4.39 -3.91
N ASN A 40 -4.37 -4.19 -3.47
CA ASN A 40 -5.07 -5.10 -2.56
C ASN A 40 -5.16 -6.55 -3.05
N ASP A 41 -5.24 -6.78 -4.35
CA ASP A 41 -5.28 -8.12 -4.96
C ASP A 41 -3.92 -8.83 -4.99
N ALA A 42 -2.83 -8.12 -4.73
CA ALA A 42 -1.51 -8.72 -4.52
C ALA A 42 -1.33 -9.22 -3.07
N LEU A 43 -2.19 -8.75 -2.16
CA LEU A 43 -2.21 -9.15 -0.74
C LEU A 43 -3.20 -10.29 -0.47
N LEU A 44 -3.57 -11.06 -1.49
CA LEU A 44 -4.50 -12.17 -1.35
C LEU A 44 -4.00 -13.16 -0.30
N ILE A 45 -4.95 -13.65 0.49
CA ILE A 45 -4.70 -14.54 1.63
C ILE A 45 -4.05 -15.82 1.12
N ASP A 46 -2.84 -16.06 1.59
CA ASP A 46 -2.19 -17.34 1.46
C ASP A 46 -2.84 -18.31 2.48
N LEU A 47 -3.55 -19.32 1.98
CA LEU A 47 -4.21 -20.35 2.79
C LEU A 47 -3.27 -21.52 3.14
N GLN A 48 -1.98 -21.39 2.87
CA GLN A 48 -0.99 -22.41 3.19
C GLN A 48 -0.90 -22.67 4.70
N ASP A 49 -0.79 -23.94 5.08
CA ASP A 49 -0.41 -24.35 6.43
C ASP A 49 1.07 -23.99 6.67
N GLY A 50 1.31 -22.87 7.37
CA GLY A 50 2.67 -22.45 7.72
C GLY A 50 2.80 -20.93 7.96
N PRO A 51 3.97 -20.45 8.39
CA PRO A 51 4.22 -19.03 8.54
C PRO A 51 4.17 -18.33 7.18
N ILE A 52 3.37 -17.27 7.09
CA ILE A 52 3.26 -16.43 5.89
C ILE A 52 4.64 -15.86 5.57
N LYS A 53 5.21 -16.24 4.43
CA LYS A 53 6.46 -15.65 3.91
C LYS A 53 6.13 -14.40 3.12
N MET A 54 5.82 -13.32 3.83
CA MET A 54 5.65 -12.01 3.22
C MET A 54 6.60 -11.01 3.88
N ASP A 55 7.03 -10.03 3.10
CA ASP A 55 7.72 -8.87 3.65
C ASP A 55 6.78 -8.16 4.63
N HIS A 56 7.27 -7.86 5.83
CA HIS A 56 6.50 -7.20 6.88
C HIS A 56 6.87 -5.72 6.90
N PRO A 57 6.05 -4.81 6.35
CA PRO A 57 6.30 -3.39 6.51
C PRO A 57 6.10 -3.00 7.98
N ALA A 58 6.69 -1.87 8.38
CA ALA A 58 6.46 -1.35 9.73
C ALA A 58 5.02 -0.85 9.93
N PHE A 59 4.34 -0.47 8.84
CA PHE A 59 2.93 -0.10 8.85
C PHE A 59 2.29 -0.29 7.45
N CYS A 60 0.96 -0.41 7.44
CA CYS A 60 0.15 -0.39 6.23
C CYS A 60 -0.86 0.76 6.30
N LEU A 61 -0.88 1.61 5.28
CA LEU A 61 -1.91 2.60 5.03
C LEU A 61 -2.89 2.02 4.00
N PHE A 62 -4.04 1.56 4.47
CA PHE A 62 -5.12 1.14 3.58
C PHE A 62 -5.88 2.37 3.10
N TRP A 63 -5.81 2.63 1.81
CA TRP A 63 -6.54 3.69 1.14
C TRP A 63 -7.62 3.05 0.27
N ASP A 64 -8.73 3.77 0.04
CA ASP A 64 -9.79 3.34 -0.89
C ASP A 64 -10.71 2.21 -0.38
N LYS A 65 -10.82 2.06 0.95
CA LYS A 65 -11.62 1.02 1.60
C LYS A 65 -13.12 1.30 1.64
N ASP A 66 -13.56 2.56 1.51
CA ASP A 66 -14.96 2.98 1.63
C ASP A 66 -15.28 4.22 0.76
N ILE A 67 -15.37 4.06 -0.56
CA ILE A 67 -16.09 5.02 -1.42
C ILE A 67 -17.55 4.59 -1.51
#